data_AF-A0A482XM73-F1
#
_entry.id   AF-A0A482XM73-F1
#
_cell.length_a   1.000
_cell.length_b   1.000
_cell.length_c   1.000
_cell.angle_alpha   90.00
_cell.angle_beta   90.00
_cell.angle_gamma   90.00
#
_symmetry.space_group_name_H-M   'P 1'
#
loop_
_entity.id
_entity.type
_entity.pdbx_description
1 polymer ?
#
loop_
_entity_poly.entity_id
_entity_poly.type
_entity_poly.pdbx_seq_one_letter_code
_entity_poly.pdbx_strand_id
1 'polypeptide(L)'
;MSHSQHIDNELNLADPRYTVRDDGTLMISPMSDSDLGVYECMAKNPAGEVKSRTAKMIYNKRSVKPHFTLTPHDYDSEEGSTITLECAAEGQPKPEVAWTRDDLQLQESPRFKISPTGTLTINNLEREDTGTYKCTASNYIGIITAVAQVRVNVLPTFVTTPENLTTKSGSLARLRCVAEGSPAPVITWFKDGNTVTPGLRFSILEGGI
;
A
#
# COMPACT_ATOMS: atom_id res chain seq x y z
N MET A 1 -14.85 44.15 -18.46
CA MET A 1 -15.82 43.72 -17.42
C MET A 1 -16.23 42.30 -17.76
N SER A 2 -15.95 41.37 -16.84
CA SER A 2 -15.99 39.93 -17.07
C SER A 2 -17.42 39.41 -17.24
N HIS A 3 -17.66 38.65 -18.31
CA HIS A 3 -18.82 37.80 -18.51
C HIS A 3 -18.70 36.60 -17.55
N SER A 4 -19.45 36.60 -16.45
CA SER A 4 -19.73 35.36 -15.72
C SER A 4 -20.87 34.65 -16.43
N GLN A 5 -20.55 33.52 -17.06
CA GLN A 5 -21.54 32.57 -17.54
C GLN A 5 -22.24 31.98 -16.31
N HIS A 6 -23.51 32.34 -16.12
CA HIS A 6 -24.41 31.54 -15.29
C HIS A 6 -24.58 30.19 -16.00
N ILE A 7 -23.98 29.15 -15.44
CA ILE A 7 -24.29 27.78 -15.82
C ILE A 7 -25.66 27.49 -15.21
N ASP A 8 -26.71 27.58 -16.03
CA ASP A 8 -28.06 27.15 -15.68
C ASP A 8 -28.06 25.62 -15.54
N ASN A 9 -27.80 25.13 -14.33
CA ASN A 9 -28.08 23.75 -13.94
C ASN A 9 -29.59 23.61 -13.68
N GLU A 10 -30.40 23.71 -14.73
CA GLU A 10 -31.82 23.36 -14.65
C GLU A 10 -31.95 21.84 -14.42
N LEU A 11 -32.79 21.44 -13.46
CA LEU A 11 -33.14 20.02 -13.30
C LEU A 11 -33.80 19.52 -14.58
N ASN A 12 -33.24 18.46 -15.16
CA ASN A 12 -33.82 17.83 -16.34
C ASN A 12 -35.08 17.04 -15.95
N LEU A 13 -36.25 17.68 -16.03
CA LEU A 13 -37.55 17.06 -15.79
C LEU A 13 -37.92 15.95 -16.78
N ALA A 14 -37.08 15.66 -17.80
CA ALA A 14 -37.24 14.47 -18.64
C ALA A 14 -36.66 13.20 -17.99
N ASP A 15 -35.89 13.31 -16.91
CA ASP A 15 -35.48 12.15 -16.12
C ASP A 15 -36.70 11.63 -15.34
N PRO A 16 -37.14 10.38 -15.59
CA PRO A 16 -38.37 9.82 -15.02
C PRO A 16 -38.34 9.67 -13.49
N ARG A 17 -37.17 9.86 -12.86
CA ARG A 17 -37.03 9.87 -11.39
C ARG A 17 -37.61 11.14 -10.78
N TYR A 18 -37.73 12.22 -11.54
CA TYR A 18 -38.33 13.47 -11.09
C TYR A 18 -39.81 13.52 -11.47
N THR A 19 -40.67 13.84 -10.51
CA THR A 19 -42.10 14.08 -10.76
C THR A 19 -42.55 15.28 -9.95
N VAL A 20 -43.19 16.26 -10.60
CA VAL A 20 -43.84 17.37 -9.89
C VAL A 20 -45.33 17.06 -9.80
N ARG A 21 -45.86 17.02 -8.58
CA ARG A 21 -47.30 16.83 -8.32
C ARG A 21 -48.09 18.11 -8.57
N ASP A 22 -49.40 17.98 -8.72
CA ASP A 22 -50.33 19.11 -8.93
C ASP A 22 -50.32 20.13 -7.78
N ASP A 23 -49.91 19.72 -6.57
CA ASP A 23 -49.73 20.59 -5.41
C ASP A 23 -48.37 21.33 -5.39
N GLY A 24 -47.54 21.14 -6.42
CA GLY A 24 -46.21 21.72 -6.54
C GLY A 24 -45.10 20.91 -5.85
N THR A 25 -45.38 19.73 -5.29
CA THR A 25 -44.38 18.88 -4.65
C THR A 25 -43.45 18.22 -5.67
N LEU A 26 -42.14 18.45 -5.57
CA LEU A 26 -41.11 17.69 -6.30
C LEU A 26 -40.85 16.35 -5.60
N MET A 27 -41.08 15.25 -6.31
CA MET A 27 -40.74 13.89 -5.92
C MET A 27 -39.52 13.40 -6.68
N ILE A 28 -38.58 12.76 -5.99
CA ILE A 28 -37.35 12.19 -6.55
C ILE A 28 -37.25 10.72 -6.11
N SER A 29 -37.29 9.77 -7.05
CA SER A 29 -37.15 8.35 -6.72
C SER A 29 -36.67 7.48 -7.89
N PRO A 30 -35.64 6.62 -7.71
CA PRO A 30 -34.77 6.54 -6.53
C PRO A 30 -33.80 7.72 -6.44
N MET A 31 -33.44 8.11 -5.21
CA MET A 31 -32.42 9.11 -4.93
C MET A 31 -31.02 8.60 -5.30
N SER A 32 -30.17 9.51 -5.76
CA SER A 32 -28.77 9.28 -6.12
C SER A 32 -27.90 10.48 -5.73
N ASP A 33 -26.58 10.34 -5.88
CA ASP A 33 -25.64 11.42 -5.56
C ASP A 33 -25.84 12.68 -6.43
N SER A 34 -26.35 12.54 -7.66
CA SER A 34 -26.62 13.69 -8.54
C SER A 34 -27.80 14.54 -8.11
N ASP A 35 -28.68 14.00 -7.25
CA ASP A 35 -29.87 14.71 -6.78
C ASP A 35 -29.58 15.52 -5.50
N LEU A 36 -28.37 15.40 -4.95
CA LEU A 36 -27.91 16.19 -3.83
C LEU A 36 -27.61 17.61 -4.27
N GLY A 37 -28.09 18.60 -3.52
CA GLY A 37 -27.93 19.98 -3.95
C GLY A 37 -28.82 20.95 -3.21
N VAL A 38 -28.88 22.18 -3.73
CA VAL A 38 -29.74 23.23 -3.21
C VAL A 38 -30.89 23.45 -4.19
N TYR A 39 -32.11 23.34 -3.70
CA TYR A 39 -33.34 23.47 -4.46
C TYR A 39 -34.02 24.80 -4.12
N GLU A 40 -34.61 25.43 -5.13
CA GLU A 40 -35.40 26.66 -5.01
C GLU A 40 -36.68 26.48 -5.84
N CYS A 41 -37.83 26.84 -5.29
CA CYS A 41 -39.12 26.79 -5.99
C CYS A 41 -39.47 28.19 -6.50
N MET A 42 -40.04 28.27 -7.70
CA MET A 42 -40.43 29.52 -8.34
C MET A 42 -41.92 29.46 -8.71
N ALA A 43 -42.69 30.46 -8.28
CA ALA A 43 -44.10 30.60 -8.62
C ALA A 43 -44.30 31.78 -9.58
N LYS A 44 -45.02 31.55 -10.67
CA LYS A 44 -45.24 32.54 -11.73
C LYS A 44 -46.71 32.61 -12.13
N ASN A 45 -47.22 33.82 -12.29
CA ASN A 45 -48.53 34.10 -12.87
C ASN A 45 -48.43 35.34 -13.80
N PRO A 46 -49.51 35.78 -14.47
CA PRO A 46 -49.45 36.96 -15.35
C PRO A 46 -49.04 38.27 -14.67
N ALA A 47 -49.17 38.38 -13.34
CA ALA A 47 -48.80 39.56 -12.58
C ALA A 47 -47.30 39.59 -12.20
N GLY A 48 -46.61 38.44 -12.26
CA GLY A 48 -45.18 38.37 -11.96
C GLY A 48 -44.70 37.00 -11.53
N GLU A 49 -43.50 36.99 -10.95
CA GLU A 49 -42.76 35.79 -10.56
C GLU A 49 -42.09 36.02 -9.20
N VAL A 50 -42.12 35.01 -8.33
CA VAL A 50 -41.48 35.03 -7.01
C VAL A 50 -40.74 33.72 -6.78
N LYS A 51 -39.61 33.78 -6.06
CA LYS A 51 -38.79 32.63 -5.66
C LYS A 51 -38.92 32.33 -4.18
N SER A 52 -38.87 31.07 -3.81
CA SER A 52 -38.86 30.62 -2.43
C SER A 52 -37.48 30.82 -1.79
N ARG A 53 -37.40 30.56 -0.48
CA ARG A 53 -36.11 30.26 0.17
C ARG A 53 -35.53 28.95 -0.38
N THR A 54 -34.22 28.80 -0.27
CA THR A 54 -33.50 27.60 -0.69
C THR A 54 -33.63 26.46 0.33
N ALA A 55 -33.65 25.23 -0.16
CA ALA A 55 -33.66 24.01 0.64
C ALA A 55 -32.51 23.09 0.20
N LYS A 56 -31.67 22.64 1.14
CA LYS A 56 -30.55 21.73 0.83
C LYS A 56 -30.99 20.27 0.94
N MET A 57 -30.98 19.55 -0.17
CA MET A 57 -31.20 18.11 -0.20
C MET A 57 -29.89 17.38 0.13
N ILE A 58 -29.93 16.57 1.18
CA ILE A 58 -28.89 15.63 1.59
C ILE A 58 -29.55 14.30 1.91
N TYR A 59 -28.84 13.19 1.77
CA TYR A 59 -29.28 11.91 2.31
C TYR A 59 -28.14 11.24 3.06
N ASN A 60 -28.49 10.46 4.08
CA ASN A 60 -27.52 9.69 4.85
C ASN A 60 -27.16 8.44 4.06
N LYS A 61 -25.93 8.37 3.53
CA LYS A 61 -25.42 7.12 2.96
C LYS A 61 -25.40 6.05 4.04
N ARG A 62 -25.86 4.84 3.72
CA ARG A 62 -25.77 3.69 4.63
C ARG A 62 -24.32 3.47 5.00
N SER A 63 -24.01 3.48 6.29
CA SER A 63 -22.65 3.23 6.76
C SER A 63 -22.29 1.76 6.59
N VAL A 64 -21.09 1.51 6.08
CA VAL A 64 -20.58 0.17 5.74
C VAL A 64 -19.20 0.02 6.36
N LYS A 65 -19.01 -1.07 7.12
CA LYS A 65 -17.70 -1.43 7.68
C LYS A 65 -16.68 -1.61 6.55
N PRO A 66 -15.40 -1.25 6.75
CA PRO A 66 -14.38 -1.51 5.75
C PRO A 66 -14.31 -3.00 5.40
N HIS A 67 -14.06 -3.30 4.13
CA HIS A 67 -13.69 -4.62 3.64
C HIS A 67 -12.57 -4.48 2.60
N PHE A 68 -11.65 -5.43 2.55
CA PHE A 68 -10.58 -5.41 1.57
C PHE A 68 -11.09 -5.82 0.19
N THR A 69 -10.70 -5.06 -0.82
CA THR A 69 -10.82 -5.44 -2.24
C THR A 69 -9.49 -5.98 -2.78
N LEU A 70 -8.36 -5.53 -2.21
CA LEU A 70 -7.03 -6.08 -2.43
C LEU A 70 -6.28 -6.18 -1.10
N THR A 71 -5.52 -7.27 -0.93
CA THR A 71 -4.68 -7.52 0.24
C THR A 71 -3.24 -7.78 -0.20
N PRO A 72 -2.25 -7.42 0.64
CA PRO A 72 -0.86 -7.65 0.30
C PRO A 72 -0.53 -9.13 0.40
N HIS A 73 0.53 -9.53 -0.31
CA HIS A 73 1.07 -10.87 -0.33
C HIS A 73 2.55 -10.82 0.05
N ASP A 74 3.09 -11.94 0.50
CA ASP A 74 4.51 -12.05 0.83
C ASP A 74 5.39 -11.81 -0.41
N TYR A 75 6.52 -11.13 -0.20
CA TYR A 75 7.52 -10.86 -1.23
C TYR A 75 8.91 -11.29 -0.77
N ASP A 76 9.60 -12.01 -1.64
CA ASP A 76 11.03 -12.24 -1.56
C ASP A 76 11.68 -11.59 -2.78
N SER A 77 12.52 -10.57 -2.59
CA SER A 77 13.10 -9.79 -3.70
C SER A 77 14.54 -9.36 -3.40
N GLU A 78 15.29 -9.02 -4.44
CA GLU A 78 16.70 -8.63 -4.32
C GLU A 78 16.87 -7.19 -3.82
N GLU A 79 17.97 -6.93 -3.11
CA GLU A 79 18.39 -5.57 -2.72
C GLU A 79 18.46 -4.63 -3.94
N GLY A 80 18.02 -3.39 -3.76
CA GLY A 80 17.94 -2.37 -4.83
C GLY A 80 16.70 -2.48 -5.72
N SER A 81 15.92 -3.56 -5.64
CA SER A 81 14.67 -3.69 -6.40
C SER A 81 13.54 -2.80 -5.86
N THR A 82 12.49 -2.61 -6.67
CA THR A 82 11.26 -1.94 -6.25
C THR A 82 10.14 -2.97 -6.13
N ILE A 83 9.42 -2.95 -5.00
CA ILE A 83 8.24 -3.80 -4.78
C ILE A 83 7.00 -2.96 -4.52
N THR A 84 5.84 -3.59 -4.67
CA THR A 84 4.53 -2.97 -4.41
C THR A 84 3.67 -3.92 -3.60
N LEU A 85 3.23 -3.46 -2.43
CA LEU A 85 2.30 -4.16 -1.55
C LEU A 85 0.91 -3.58 -1.76
N GLU A 86 0.04 -4.36 -2.40
CA GLU A 86 -1.34 -3.97 -2.68
C GLU A 86 -2.13 -3.89 -1.38
N CYS A 87 -2.87 -2.80 -1.19
CA CYS A 87 -3.89 -2.74 -0.17
C CYS A 87 -4.95 -1.76 -0.60
N ALA A 88 -6.15 -2.27 -0.85
CA ALA A 88 -7.31 -1.46 -1.20
C ALA A 88 -8.50 -1.91 -0.37
N ALA A 89 -9.25 -0.96 0.16
CA ALA A 89 -10.41 -1.21 0.98
C ALA A 89 -11.55 -0.27 0.62
N GLU A 90 -12.77 -0.80 0.68
CA GLU A 90 -14.00 -0.06 0.46
C GLU A 90 -14.87 -0.07 1.71
N GLY A 91 -15.66 0.98 1.86
CA GLY A 91 -16.51 1.20 3.02
C GLY A 91 -17.18 2.56 2.95
N GLN A 92 -18.15 2.79 3.83
CA GLN A 92 -18.87 4.07 3.91
C GLN A 92 -18.90 4.54 5.38
N PRO A 93 -18.25 5.65 5.72
CA PRO A 93 -17.39 6.50 4.88
C PRO A 93 -16.18 5.77 4.30
N LYS A 94 -15.58 6.35 3.26
CA LYS A 94 -14.36 5.82 2.61
C LYS A 94 -13.31 5.52 3.69
N PRO A 95 -12.78 4.29 3.77
CA PRO A 95 -11.75 3.96 4.76
C PRO A 95 -10.45 4.70 4.51
N GLU A 96 -9.79 5.10 5.59
CA GLU A 96 -8.40 5.55 5.56
C GLU A 96 -7.48 4.34 5.68
N VAL A 97 -6.41 4.30 4.89
CA VAL A 97 -5.43 3.22 4.87
C VAL A 97 -4.12 3.71 5.47
N ALA A 98 -3.57 2.93 6.39
CA ALA A 98 -2.27 3.17 7.01
C ALA A 98 -1.42 1.89 7.02
N TRP A 99 -0.10 2.07 6.96
CA TRP A 99 0.86 0.98 6.97
C TRP A 99 1.79 1.04 8.18
N THR A 100 2.11 -0.14 8.72
CA THR A 100 3.18 -0.31 9.72
C THR A 100 4.15 -1.38 9.26
N ARG A 101 5.44 -1.23 9.59
CA ARG A 101 6.47 -2.27 9.49
C ARG A 101 6.92 -2.64 10.90
N ASP A 102 6.80 -3.91 11.26
CA ASP A 102 7.14 -4.42 12.60
C ASP A 102 6.52 -3.56 13.72
N ASP A 103 5.22 -3.28 13.55
CA ASP A 103 4.39 -2.45 14.41
C ASP A 103 4.78 -0.96 14.53
N LEU A 104 5.78 -0.50 13.79
CA LEU A 104 6.14 0.91 13.66
C LEU A 104 5.45 1.54 12.45
N GLN A 105 4.83 2.70 12.63
CA GLN A 105 4.17 3.41 11.55
C GLN A 105 5.17 3.84 10.47
N LEU A 106 4.88 3.45 9.22
CA LEU A 106 5.67 3.89 8.08
C LEU A 106 5.36 5.36 7.77
N GLN A 107 6.42 6.12 7.55
CA GLN A 107 6.34 7.51 7.10
C GLN A 107 6.60 7.56 5.60
N GLU A 108 5.77 8.32 4.88
CA GLU A 108 5.99 8.54 3.46
C GLU A 108 7.32 9.24 3.20
N SER A 109 8.02 8.78 2.15
CA SER A 109 9.31 9.31 1.73
C SER A 109 9.52 9.03 0.24
N PRO A 110 10.61 9.52 -0.38
CA PRO A 110 10.93 9.17 -1.76
C PRO A 110 11.03 7.64 -2.00
N ARG A 111 11.44 6.88 -0.97
CA ARG A 111 11.52 5.41 -1.01
C ARG A 111 10.17 4.75 -0.75
N PHE A 112 9.42 5.21 0.25
CA PHE A 112 8.13 4.64 0.65
C PHE A 112 6.97 5.53 0.22
N LYS A 113 6.20 5.10 -0.78
CA LYS A 113 5.07 5.87 -1.32
C LYS A 113 3.76 5.14 -1.11
N ILE A 114 2.75 5.83 -0.58
CA ILE A 114 1.41 5.28 -0.42
C ILE A 114 0.50 5.93 -1.46
N SER A 115 -0.16 5.14 -2.29
CA SER A 115 -1.09 5.65 -3.29
C SER A 115 -2.43 6.05 -2.65
N PRO A 116 -3.28 6.84 -3.34
CA PRO A 116 -4.63 7.16 -2.87
C PRO A 116 -5.56 5.94 -2.70
N THR A 117 -5.19 4.80 -3.29
CA THR A 117 -5.90 3.52 -3.11
C THR A 117 -5.43 2.74 -1.90
N GLY A 118 -4.30 3.14 -1.27
CA GLY A 118 -3.70 2.49 -0.11
C GLY A 118 -2.52 1.57 -0.45
N THR A 119 -2.14 1.46 -1.72
CA THR A 119 -1.03 0.61 -2.17
C THR A 119 0.31 1.22 -1.76
N LEU A 120 1.17 0.43 -1.13
CA LEU A 120 2.52 0.85 -0.71
C LEU A 120 3.56 0.41 -1.75
N THR A 121 4.29 1.37 -2.31
CA THR A 121 5.47 1.11 -3.15
C THR A 121 6.74 1.38 -2.35
N ILE A 122 7.66 0.42 -2.35
CA ILE A 122 8.97 0.52 -1.70
C ILE A 122 10.03 0.46 -2.79
N ASN A 123 10.75 1.57 -2.97
CA ASN A 123 11.81 1.69 -3.97
C ASN A 123 13.18 1.41 -3.34
N ASN A 124 14.08 0.82 -4.14
CA ASN A 124 15.46 0.56 -3.76
C ASN A 124 15.55 -0.22 -2.44
N LEU A 125 14.97 -1.43 -2.39
CA LEU A 125 14.94 -2.24 -1.17
C LEU A 125 16.32 -2.34 -0.50
N GLU A 126 16.35 -2.12 0.80
CA GLU A 126 17.54 -2.27 1.66
C GLU A 126 17.35 -3.48 2.57
N ARG A 127 18.45 -4.06 3.08
CA ARG A 127 18.41 -5.21 4.00
C ARG A 127 17.44 -4.99 5.17
N GLU A 128 17.43 -3.77 5.71
CA GLU A 128 16.62 -3.32 6.85
C GLU A 128 15.12 -3.19 6.53
N ASP A 129 14.74 -3.32 5.26
CA ASP A 129 13.33 -3.37 4.84
C ASP A 129 12.71 -4.75 5.00
N THR A 130 13.50 -5.76 5.35
CA THR A 130 12.96 -7.07 5.75
C THR A 130 12.10 -6.91 6.99
N GLY A 131 10.87 -7.41 6.95
CA GLY A 131 9.97 -7.31 8.09
C GLY A 131 8.51 -7.65 7.77
N THR A 132 7.68 -7.51 8.79
CA THR A 132 6.23 -7.73 8.71
C THR A 132 5.53 -6.42 8.39
N TYR A 133 4.95 -6.32 7.19
CA TYR A 133 4.18 -5.17 6.76
C TYR A 133 2.69 -5.40 7.00
N LYS A 134 2.05 -4.50 7.72
CA LYS A 134 0.63 -4.56 8.07
C LYS A 134 -0.11 -3.37 7.50
N CYS A 135 -1.07 -3.65 6.63
CA CYS A 135 -2.03 -2.67 6.15
C CYS A 135 -3.24 -2.64 7.08
N THR A 136 -3.62 -1.45 7.55
CA THR A 136 -4.80 -1.20 8.36
C THR A 136 -5.74 -0.27 7.62
N ALA A 137 -6.98 -0.69 7.39
CA ALA A 137 -8.02 0.14 6.81
C ALA A 137 -9.11 0.41 7.85
N SER A 138 -9.46 1.68 8.05
CA SER A 138 -10.40 2.09 9.10
C SER A 138 -11.36 3.19 8.69
N ASN A 139 -12.60 3.09 9.17
CA ASN A 139 -13.54 4.20 9.27
C ASN A 139 -14.23 4.15 10.64
N TYR A 140 -15.15 5.07 10.94
CA TYR A 140 -15.80 5.10 12.26
C TYR A 140 -16.71 3.87 12.55
N ILE A 141 -17.02 3.04 11.55
CA ILE A 141 -17.80 1.80 11.71
C ILE A 141 -16.89 0.63 12.09
N GLY A 142 -15.62 0.64 11.70
CA GLY A 142 -14.69 -0.40 12.12
C GLY A 142 -13.33 -0.34 11.44
N ILE A 143 -12.53 -1.35 11.80
CA ILE A 143 -11.14 -1.49 11.41
C ILE A 143 -10.94 -2.92 10.89
N ILE A 144 -10.13 -3.06 9.85
CA ILE A 144 -9.66 -4.33 9.31
C ILE A 144 -8.15 -4.25 9.07
N THR A 145 -7.47 -5.40 9.13
CA THR A 145 -6.02 -5.49 8.96
C THR A 145 -5.63 -6.65 8.07
N ALA A 146 -4.63 -6.47 7.21
CA ALA A 146 -4.00 -7.51 6.42
C ALA A 146 -2.47 -7.42 6.56
N VAL A 147 -1.77 -8.53 6.41
CA VAL A 147 -0.34 -8.65 6.71
C VAL A 147 0.39 -9.34 5.55
N ALA A 148 1.61 -8.90 5.27
CA ALA A 148 2.54 -9.54 4.36
C ALA A 148 3.96 -9.53 4.93
N GLN A 149 4.74 -10.56 4.61
CA GLN A 149 6.16 -10.65 4.90
C GLN A 149 6.97 -10.13 3.71
N VAL A 150 7.93 -9.25 3.97
CA VAL A 150 8.91 -8.83 2.97
C VAL A 150 10.26 -9.37 3.41
N ARG A 151 10.95 -10.08 2.51
CA ARG A 151 12.35 -10.51 2.69
C ARG A 151 13.21 -9.96 1.58
N VAL A 152 14.31 -9.32 1.98
CA VAL A 152 15.29 -8.77 1.05
C VAL A 152 16.48 -9.72 0.95
N ASN A 153 16.71 -10.23 -0.26
CA ASN A 153 17.82 -11.08 -0.60
C ASN A 153 19.03 -10.21 -0.97
N VAL A 154 20.14 -10.41 -0.27
CA VAL A 154 21.40 -9.68 -0.46
C VAL A 154 22.44 -10.66 -0.98
N LEU A 155 23.04 -10.32 -2.12
CA LEU A 155 24.06 -11.15 -2.76
C LEU A 155 25.24 -11.41 -1.82
N PRO A 156 25.82 -12.62 -1.86
CA PRO A 156 27.01 -12.91 -1.08
C PRO A 156 28.21 -12.04 -1.48
N THR A 157 28.85 -11.40 -0.51
CA THR A 157 30.10 -10.64 -0.69
C THR A 157 31.17 -11.15 0.27
N PHE A 158 32.42 -11.23 -0.19
CA PHE A 158 33.52 -11.65 0.67
C PHE A 158 33.95 -10.50 1.59
N VAL A 159 33.83 -10.72 2.89
CA VAL A 159 34.41 -9.88 3.93
C VAL A 159 35.88 -10.23 4.13
N THR A 160 36.25 -11.50 3.97
CA THR A 160 37.64 -11.96 4.04
C THR A 160 37.85 -13.09 3.05
N THR A 161 38.85 -12.94 2.19
CA THR A 161 39.29 -13.97 1.25
C THR A 161 40.52 -14.71 1.79
N PRO A 162 40.71 -15.99 1.45
CA PRO A 162 41.92 -16.71 1.82
C PRO A 162 43.17 -16.10 1.17
N GLU A 163 44.25 -16.06 1.92
CA GLU A 163 45.57 -15.62 1.45
C GLU A 163 46.53 -16.80 1.28
N ASN A 164 47.58 -16.60 0.49
CA ASN A 164 48.63 -17.58 0.32
C ASN A 164 49.34 -17.81 1.66
N LEU A 165 49.40 -19.07 2.10
CA LEU A 165 49.95 -19.44 3.40
C LEU A 165 51.12 -20.43 3.24
N THR A 166 52.29 -20.04 3.74
CA THR A 166 53.46 -20.93 3.86
C THR A 166 53.57 -21.40 5.31
N THR A 167 53.55 -22.72 5.54
CA THR A 167 53.65 -23.30 6.88
C THR A 167 54.76 -24.34 6.96
N LYS A 168 55.20 -24.66 8.18
CA LYS A 168 56.18 -25.74 8.40
C LYS A 168 55.45 -27.09 8.38
N SER A 169 56.14 -28.13 7.91
CA SER A 169 55.62 -29.49 7.98
C SER A 169 55.20 -29.85 9.42
N GLY A 170 54.02 -30.44 9.58
CA GLY A 170 53.44 -30.81 10.88
C GLY A 170 52.77 -29.66 11.65
N SER A 171 52.84 -28.41 11.17
CA SER A 171 52.13 -27.29 11.80
C SER A 171 50.68 -27.16 11.29
N LEU A 172 49.82 -26.57 12.12
CA LEU A 172 48.42 -26.29 11.76
C LEU A 172 48.37 -25.12 10.78
N ALA A 173 47.78 -25.36 9.60
CA ALA A 173 47.43 -24.32 8.63
C ALA A 173 45.98 -23.86 8.85
N ARG A 174 45.74 -22.54 8.78
CA ARG A 174 44.39 -21.94 8.85
C ARG A 174 44.19 -21.02 7.66
N LEU A 175 43.18 -21.31 6.85
CA LEU A 175 42.73 -20.43 5.77
C LEU A 175 41.39 -19.83 6.19
N ARG A 176 41.33 -18.50 6.23
CA ARG A 176 40.15 -17.77 6.67
C ARG A 176 39.31 -17.36 5.44
N CYS A 177 38.01 -17.58 5.48
CA CYS A 177 37.10 -17.15 4.44
C CYS A 177 35.75 -16.77 5.05
N VAL A 178 35.40 -15.49 5.00
CA VAL A 178 34.16 -14.95 5.55
C VAL A 178 33.40 -14.27 4.43
N ALA A 179 32.14 -14.62 4.26
CA ALA A 179 31.21 -13.93 3.37
C ALA A 179 29.97 -13.50 4.15
N GLU A 180 29.40 -12.37 3.75
CA GLU A 180 28.10 -11.90 4.22
C GLU A 180 27.08 -11.98 3.08
N GLY A 181 25.79 -11.95 3.41
CA GLY A 181 24.69 -12.07 2.45
C GLY A 181 23.38 -12.37 3.20
N SER A 182 22.26 -12.25 2.49
CA SER A 182 20.93 -12.58 3.02
C SER A 182 20.19 -13.43 1.98
N PRO A 183 19.80 -14.68 2.30
CA PRO A 183 20.13 -15.42 3.52
C PRO A 183 21.65 -15.62 3.68
N ALA A 184 22.08 -15.96 4.90
CA ALA A 184 23.50 -16.14 5.21
C ALA A 184 24.15 -17.18 4.25
N PRO A 185 25.26 -16.83 3.58
CA PRO A 185 25.86 -17.70 2.59
C PRO A 185 26.53 -18.92 3.24
N VAL A 186 26.43 -20.06 2.56
CA VAL A 186 27.11 -21.30 2.96
C VAL A 186 28.51 -21.32 2.35
N ILE A 187 29.54 -21.38 3.20
CA ILE A 187 30.94 -21.48 2.74
C ILE A 187 31.29 -22.93 2.43
N THR A 188 31.73 -23.20 1.20
CA THR A 188 32.22 -24.52 0.77
C THR A 188 33.67 -24.40 0.28
N TRP A 189 34.56 -25.22 0.82
CA TRP A 189 35.97 -25.24 0.43
C TRP A 189 36.24 -26.28 -0.66
N PHE A 190 37.14 -25.93 -1.58
CA PHE A 190 37.62 -26.82 -2.63
C PHE A 190 39.14 -26.87 -2.63
N LYS A 191 39.71 -28.06 -2.83
CA LYS A 191 41.14 -28.28 -3.05
C LYS A 191 41.33 -28.97 -4.39
N ASP A 192 42.07 -28.33 -5.30
CA ASP A 192 42.34 -28.86 -6.64
C ASP A 192 41.05 -29.26 -7.38
N GLY A 193 39.98 -28.47 -7.22
CA GLY A 193 38.65 -28.71 -7.78
C GLY A 193 37.76 -29.70 -7.01
N ASN A 194 38.28 -30.38 -5.98
CA ASN A 194 37.52 -31.36 -5.20
C ASN A 194 36.99 -30.74 -3.90
N THR A 195 35.74 -31.03 -3.55
CA THR A 195 35.13 -30.55 -2.29
C THR A 195 35.90 -31.07 -1.08
N VAL A 196 36.22 -30.17 -0.16
CA VAL A 196 36.82 -30.50 1.13
C VAL A 196 35.71 -30.87 2.11
N THR A 197 35.72 -32.10 2.60
CA THR A 197 34.79 -32.57 3.63
C THR A 197 35.44 -32.56 5.01
N PRO A 198 34.72 -32.18 6.08
CA PRO A 198 35.22 -32.30 7.45
C PRO A 198 35.63 -33.75 7.80
N GLY A 199 36.73 -33.91 8.54
CA GLY A 199 37.25 -35.22 8.95
C GLY A 199 38.54 -35.11 9.75
N LEU A 200 39.33 -36.20 9.84
CA LEU A 200 40.57 -36.24 10.64
C LEU A 200 41.63 -35.22 10.21
N ARG A 201 41.59 -34.76 8.94
CA ARG A 201 42.58 -33.85 8.36
C ARG A 201 42.09 -32.42 8.20
N PHE A 202 40.78 -32.20 8.07
CA PHE A 202 40.19 -30.89 7.79
C PHE A 202 39.07 -30.60 8.79
N SER A 203 39.12 -29.42 9.38
CA SER A 203 38.04 -28.88 10.20
C SER A 203 37.56 -27.60 9.54
N ILE A 204 36.26 -27.53 9.23
CA ILE A 204 35.60 -26.32 8.72
C ILE A 204 34.84 -25.73 9.90
N LEU A 205 35.27 -24.56 10.37
CA LEU A 205 34.61 -23.88 11.49
C LEU A 205 33.47 -22.99 10.96
N GLU A 206 32.36 -22.94 11.70
CA GLU A 206 31.26 -22.03 11.40
C GLU A 206 31.75 -20.57 11.43
N GLY A 207 31.23 -19.75 10.52
CA GLY A 207 31.61 -18.34 10.40
C GLY A 207 32.97 -18.08 9.76
N GLY A 208 33.65 -19.11 9.23
CA GLY A 208 34.82 -18.92 8.38
C GLY A 208 36.14 -18.63 9.09
N ILE A 209 36.30 -19.09 10.34
CA ILE A 209 37.47 -18.86 11.24
C ILE A 209 38.41 -20.07 11.26
#